data_AF-A0A1A1WP47-F1
#
_entry.id   AF-A0A1A1WP47-F1
#
_cell.length_a   1.000
_cell.length_b   1.000
_cell.length_c   1.000
_cell.angle_alpha   90.00
_cell.angle_beta   90.00
_cell.angle_gamma   90.00
#
_symmetry.space_group_name_H-M   'P 1'
#
loop_
_entity.id
_entity.type
_entity.pdbx_description
1 polymer ?
#
loop_
_entity_poly.entity_id
_entity_poly.type
_entity_poly.pdbx_seq_one_letter_code
_entity_poly.pdbx_strand_id
1 'polypeptide(L)'
;MSELDTPVEPEDQRRAAELAQAMVEQNEAAVGALLVELVDAGLERTLAVTAVLARNLAAALVTLVGAEGAQRMLESTRLDAAVASDD
;
A
#
# COMPACT_ATOMS: atom_id res chain seq x y z
N MET A 1 -18.30 -16.24 -2.45
CA MET A 1 -17.41 -15.28 -3.14
C MET A 1 -17.58 -13.97 -2.42
N SER A 2 -16.63 -13.60 -1.56
CA SER A 2 -16.70 -12.33 -0.82
C SER A 2 -16.51 -11.17 -1.80
N GLU A 3 -17.04 -10.00 -1.46
CA GLU A 3 -16.98 -8.72 -2.19
C GLU A 3 -15.54 -8.16 -2.41
N LEU A 4 -14.51 -9.01 -2.35
CA LEU A 4 -13.08 -8.68 -2.40
C LEU A 4 -12.35 -9.28 -3.62
N ASP A 5 -13.06 -10.00 -4.51
CA ASP A 5 -12.50 -10.46 -5.79
C ASP A 5 -12.52 -9.34 -6.86
N THR A 6 -12.16 -8.11 -6.49
CA THR A 6 -11.99 -7.04 -7.48
C THR A 6 -10.75 -7.36 -8.33
N PRO A 7 -10.89 -7.58 -9.64
CA PRO A 7 -9.74 -7.86 -10.48
C PRO A 7 -8.82 -6.64 -10.54
N VAL A 8 -7.52 -6.84 -10.28
CA VAL A 8 -6.52 -5.80 -10.47
C VAL A 8 -6.28 -5.60 -11.96
N GLU A 9 -6.61 -4.41 -12.46
CA GLU A 9 -6.40 -4.04 -13.85
C GLU A 9 -5.04 -3.35 -14.07
N PRO A 10 -4.55 -3.26 -15.32
CA PRO A 10 -3.29 -2.56 -15.62
C PRO A 10 -3.26 -1.10 -15.16
N GLU A 11 -4.41 -0.42 -15.16
CA GLU A 11 -4.53 0.94 -14.68
C GLU A 11 -4.30 1.06 -13.16
N ASP A 12 -4.77 0.09 -12.37
CA ASP A 12 -4.55 0.07 -10.93
C ASP A 12 -3.06 -0.14 -10.61
N GLN A 13 -2.39 -0.99 -11.39
CA GLN A 13 -0.94 -1.20 -11.27
C GLN A 13 -0.14 0.06 -11.60
N ARG A 14 -0.53 0.76 -12.68
CA ARG A 14 0.08 2.03 -13.06
C ARG A 14 -0.09 3.06 -11.96
N ARG A 15 -1.31 3.20 -11.42
CA ARG A 15 -1.60 4.18 -10.37
C ARG A 15 -0.87 3.88 -9.05
N ALA A 16 -0.77 2.59 -8.68
CA ALA A 16 0.04 2.17 -7.54
C ALA A 16 1.52 2.54 -7.72
N ALA A 17 2.08 2.37 -8.93
CA ALA A 17 3.46 2.76 -9.22
C ALA A 17 3.67 4.28 -9.16
N GLU A 18 2.75 5.07 -9.74
CA GLU A 18 2.77 6.53 -9.67
C GLU A 18 2.74 7.03 -8.21
N LEU A 19 1.88 6.45 -7.37
CA LEU A 19 1.78 6.79 -5.95
C LEU A 19 3.04 6.39 -5.17
N ALA A 20 3.56 5.19 -5.38
CA ALA A 20 4.80 4.74 -4.75
C ALA A 20 5.99 5.62 -5.17
N GLN A 21 6.06 6.02 -6.44
CA GLN A 21 7.09 6.94 -6.93
C GLN A 21 7.00 8.31 -6.25
N ALA A 22 5.79 8.89 -6.16
CA ALA A 22 5.60 10.17 -5.47
C ALA A 22 6.02 10.11 -3.98
N MET A 23 5.78 8.98 -3.31
CA MET A 23 6.26 8.75 -1.94
C MET A 23 7.79 8.67 -1.85
N VAL A 24 8.45 7.96 -2.77
CA VAL A 24 9.92 7.87 -2.83
C VAL A 24 10.55 9.24 -3.09
N GLU A 25 9.92 10.06 -3.95
CA GLU A 25 10.34 11.42 -4.26
C GLU A 25 10.00 12.44 -3.16
N GLN A 26 9.28 12.03 -2.11
CA GLN A 26 8.78 12.91 -1.04
C GLN A 26 7.93 14.07 -1.58
N ASN A 27 7.21 13.83 -2.68
CA ASN A 27 6.36 14.83 -3.32
C ASN A 27 4.95 14.81 -2.72
N GLU A 28 4.77 15.47 -1.58
CA GLU A 28 3.50 15.49 -0.84
C GLU A 28 2.31 16.00 -1.68
N ALA A 29 2.53 16.97 -2.56
CA ALA A 29 1.49 17.51 -3.43
C ALA A 29 0.99 16.46 -4.43
N ALA A 30 1.91 15.70 -5.04
CA ALA A 30 1.56 14.60 -5.94
C ALA A 30 0.88 13.45 -5.20
N VAL A 31 1.37 13.10 -4.00
CA VAL A 31 0.71 12.10 -3.14
C VAL A 31 -0.73 12.51 -2.85
N GLY A 32 -0.96 13.76 -2.43
CA GLY A 32 -2.30 14.28 -2.15
C GLY A 32 -3.21 14.22 -3.38
N ALA A 33 -2.73 14.66 -4.54
CA ALA A 33 -3.50 14.63 -5.78
C ALA A 33 -3.88 13.19 -6.19
N LEU A 34 -2.93 12.26 -6.14
CA LEU A 34 -3.18 10.86 -6.49
C LEU A 34 -4.16 10.19 -5.52
N LEU A 35 -4.09 10.50 -4.22
CA LEU A 35 -5.06 9.98 -3.25
C LEU A 35 -6.47 10.52 -3.48
N VAL A 36 -6.62 11.80 -3.84
CA VAL A 36 -7.93 12.37 -4.22
C VAL A 36 -8.48 11.68 -5.46
N GLU A 37 -7.65 11.49 -6.49
CA GLU A 37 -8.05 10.79 -7.72
C GLU A 37 -8.51 9.34 -7.44
N LEU A 38 -7.89 8.64 -6.47
CA LEU A 38 -8.31 7.30 -6.05
C LEU A 38 -9.68 7.31 -5.35
N VAL A 39 -9.90 8.28 -4.46
CA VAL A 39 -11.19 8.44 -3.78
C VAL A 39 -12.30 8.71 -4.79
N ASP A 40 -12.05 9.60 -5.76
CA ASP A 40 -13.00 9.92 -6.83
C ASP A 40 -13.27 8.74 -7.77
N ALA A 41 -12.28 7.85 -7.97
CA ALA A 41 -12.43 6.62 -8.75
C ALA A 41 -13.25 5.52 -8.02
N GLY A 42 -13.49 5.68 -6.73
CA GLY A 42 -14.34 4.79 -5.92
C GLY A 42 -13.59 3.68 -5.17
N LEU A 43 -14.35 2.99 -4.32
CA LEU A 43 -13.83 2.02 -3.36
C LEU A 43 -13.11 0.84 -4.02
N GLU A 44 -13.70 0.26 -5.06
CA GLU A 44 -13.12 -0.92 -5.74
C GLU A 44 -11.72 -0.63 -6.30
N ARG A 45 -11.56 0.53 -6.96
CA ARG A 45 -10.27 0.98 -7.50
C ARG A 45 -9.26 1.29 -6.41
N THR A 46 -9.70 1.93 -5.34
CA THR A 46 -8.85 2.20 -4.17
C THR A 46 -8.33 0.90 -3.55
N LEU A 47 -9.18 -0.12 -3.43
CA LEU A 47 -8.79 -1.44 -2.92
C LEU A 47 -7.82 -2.16 -3.86
N ALA A 48 -8.06 -2.12 -5.18
CA ALA A 48 -7.15 -2.72 -6.16
C ALA A 48 -5.74 -2.10 -6.11
N VAL A 49 -5.65 -0.78 -6.04
CA VAL A 49 -4.37 -0.05 -5.94
C VAL A 49 -3.66 -0.36 -4.62
N THR A 50 -4.41 -0.41 -3.52
CA THR A 50 -3.86 -0.78 -2.20
C THR A 50 -3.34 -2.21 -2.19
N ALA A 51 -4.03 -3.16 -2.84
CA ALA A 51 -3.58 -4.53 -2.98
C ALA A 51 -2.24 -4.63 -3.74
N VAL A 52 -2.06 -3.83 -4.80
CA VAL A 52 -0.79 -3.75 -5.53
C VAL A 52 0.33 -3.21 -4.64
N LEU A 53 0.08 -2.11 -3.93
CA LEU A 53 1.06 -1.52 -3.00
C LEU A 53 1.47 -2.51 -1.91
N ALA A 54 0.50 -3.18 -1.27
CA ALA A 54 0.75 -4.17 -0.23
C ALA A 54 1.56 -5.36 -0.75
N ARG A 55 1.25 -5.85 -1.95
CA ARG A 55 2.02 -6.93 -2.59
C ARG A 55 3.46 -6.51 -2.89
N ASN A 56 3.65 -5.30 -3.41
CA ASN A 56 4.99 -4.77 -3.70
C ASN A 56 5.82 -4.58 -2.43
N LEU A 57 5.20 -4.06 -1.37
CA LEU A 57 5.84 -3.93 -0.05
C LEU A 57 6.25 -5.31 0.50
N ALA A 58 5.34 -6.29 0.49
CA ALA A 58 5.64 -7.63 0.96
C ALA A 58 6.79 -8.28 0.17
N ALA A 59 6.78 -8.16 -1.15
CA ALA A 59 7.87 -8.65 -2.00
C ALA A 59 9.20 -7.97 -1.67
N ALA A 60 9.21 -6.64 -1.55
CA ALA A 60 10.42 -5.88 -1.20
C ALA A 60 10.98 -6.26 0.17
N LEU A 61 10.12 -6.41 1.18
CA LEU A 61 10.53 -6.86 2.52
C LEU A 61 11.14 -8.26 2.49
N VAL A 62 10.49 -9.20 1.82
CA VAL A 62 11.02 -10.58 1.69
C VAL A 62 12.37 -10.58 0.96
N THR A 63 12.52 -9.78 -0.10
CA THR A 63 13.80 -9.64 -0.82
C THR A 63 14.90 -9.04 0.08
N LEU A 64 14.57 -8.08 0.93
CA LEU A 64 15.55 -7.37 1.74
C LEU A 64 16.01 -8.16 2.98
N VAL A 65 15.07 -8.78 3.70
CA VAL A 65 15.32 -9.39 5.02
C VAL A 65 14.90 -10.85 5.15
N GLY A 66 14.42 -11.47 4.06
CA GLY A 66 13.84 -12.81 4.08
C GLY A 66 12.43 -12.84 4.67
N ALA A 67 11.72 -13.97 4.51
CA ALA A 67 10.32 -14.10 4.93
C ALA A 67 10.12 -13.93 6.45
N GLU A 68 10.96 -14.55 7.27
CA GLU A 68 10.87 -14.39 8.73
C GLU A 68 11.20 -12.96 9.17
N GLY A 69 12.20 -12.33 8.55
CA GLY A 69 12.55 -10.94 8.83
C GLY A 69 11.39 -10.00 8.51
N ALA A 70 10.74 -10.21 7.36
CA ALA A 70 9.58 -9.45 6.93
C ALA A 70 8.41 -9.58 7.93
N GLN A 71 8.14 -10.80 8.41
CA GLN A 71 7.11 -11.04 9.43
C GLN A 71 7.41 -10.30 10.74
N ARG A 72 8.65 -10.38 11.23
CA ARG A 72 9.06 -9.67 12.45
C ARG A 72 8.94 -8.15 12.30
N MET A 73 9.28 -7.60 11.13
CA MET A 73 9.11 -6.17 10.87
C MET A 73 7.64 -5.75 10.91
N LEU A 74 6.75 -6.50 10.23
CA LEU A 74 5.31 -6.23 10.25
C LEU A 74 4.71 -6.35 11.65
N GLU A 75 5.19 -7.30 12.45
CA GLU A 75 4.79 -7.45 13.85
C GLU A 75 5.26 -6.27 14.71
N SER A 76 6.51 -5.84 14.55
CA SER A 76 7.04 -4.63 15.23
C SER A 76 6.20 -3.41 14.89
N THR A 77 5.91 -3.17 13.61
CA THR A 77 5.08 -2.04 13.18
C THR A 77 3.69 -2.06 13.82
N ARG A 78 3.08 -3.25 13.98
CA ARG A 78 1.79 -3.40 14.68
C ARG A 78 1.90 -3.10 16.18
N LEU A 79 3.00 -3.51 16.83
CA LEU A 79 3.24 -3.23 18.24
C LEU A 79 3.48 -1.74 18.48
N ASP A 80 4.29 -1.09 17.64
CA ASP A 80 4.56 0.35 17.71
C ASP A 80 3.26 1.16 17.59
N ALA A 81 2.37 0.76 16.66
CA ALA A 81 1.06 1.38 16.50
C ALA A 81 0.14 1.19 17.74
N ALA A 82 0.17 0.01 18.36
CA ALA A 82 -0.62 -0.26 19.56
C ALA A 82 -0.15 0.58 20.76
N VAL A 83 1.16 0.72 20.93
CA VAL A 83 1.74 1.58 21.98
C VAL A 83 1.33 3.03 21.78
N ALA A 84 1.38 3.55 20.54
CA ALA A 84 1.00 4.92 20.23
C ALA A 84 -0.51 5.20 20.40
N SER A 85 -1.37 4.17 20.42
CA SER A 85 -2.81 4.32 20.63
C SER A 85 -3.25 4.23 22.10
N ASP A 86 -2.38 3.75 22.99
CA ASP A 86 -2.65 3.59 24.43
C ASP A 86 -2.26 4.83 25.27
N ASP A 87 -1.54 5.79 24.67
CA ASP A 87 -1.17 7.11 25.22
C ASP A 87 -2.16 8.22 24.81
#